data_AF-A0A352CAM2-F1
#
_entry.id   AF-A0A352CAM2-F1
#
_cell.length_a   1.000
_cell.length_b   1.000
_cell.length_c   1.000
_cell.angle_alpha   90.00
_cell.angle_beta   90.00
_cell.angle_gamma   90.00
#
_symmetry.space_group_name_H-M   'P 1'
#
loop_
_entity.id
_entity.type
_entity.pdbx_description
1 polymer ?
#
loop_
_entity_poly.entity_id
_entity_poly.type
_entity_poly.pdbx_seq_one_letter_code
_entity_poly.pdbx_strand_id
1 'polypeptide(L)'
;MRSIYALAFACMASAAGAQTLLGSDSAQIAAPSFDLSLDANETRVIRLAAPIDGVAIGNPDVAVVTAHNRTTLLVTGKRQGTTNLVALSSTGAIVYSAQVQVRGQAGTSRVDLYRGVERVENVCAPKCVETPRQQGNGDAVSALAATGAILGGGGTPAQGGGS
;
A
#
# COMPACT_ATOMS: atom_id res chain seq x y z
N MET A 1 -11.33 -42.05 34.08
CA MET A 1 -11.48 -40.59 34.26
C MET A 1 -11.18 -40.25 35.72
N ARG A 2 -10.35 -39.22 35.95
CA ARG A 2 -10.02 -38.54 37.22
C ARG A 2 -8.89 -39.16 38.08
N SER A 3 -7.72 -38.52 38.02
CA SER A 3 -6.72 -38.35 39.10
C SER A 3 -5.73 -37.30 38.57
N ILE A 4 -5.81 -36.00 38.88
CA ILE A 4 -5.58 -35.34 40.17
C ILE A 4 -4.39 -35.94 40.91
N TYR A 5 -3.18 -35.66 40.41
CA TYR A 5 -1.98 -35.64 41.24
C TYR A 5 -1.50 -34.20 41.35
N ALA A 6 -2.14 -33.51 42.29
CA ALA A 6 -1.59 -32.32 42.90
C ALA A 6 -0.45 -32.71 43.85
N LEU A 7 0.48 -31.77 44.03
CA LEU A 7 1.39 -31.64 45.16
C LEU A 7 2.61 -32.57 45.19
N ALA A 8 3.71 -32.06 44.66
CA ALA A 8 5.01 -32.20 45.32
C ALA A 8 5.69 -30.82 45.28
N PHE A 9 5.19 -29.94 46.16
CA PHE A 9 5.85 -28.70 46.52
C PHE A 9 6.94 -29.03 47.54
N ALA A 10 8.11 -28.44 47.33
CA ALA A 10 9.26 -28.35 48.23
C ALA A 10 10.14 -29.60 48.44
N CYS A 11 11.35 -29.54 47.87
CA CYS A 11 12.55 -29.93 48.62
C CYS A 11 13.62 -28.86 48.40
N MET A 12 14.10 -28.30 49.51
CA MET A 12 15.01 -27.18 49.63
C MET A 12 16.33 -27.74 50.18
N ALA A 13 17.43 -27.74 49.41
CA ALA A 13 18.79 -27.87 49.93
C ALA A 13 19.85 -27.54 48.86
N SER A 14 20.79 -26.71 49.26
CA SER A 14 21.87 -26.05 48.53
C SER A 14 23.06 -26.95 48.18
N ALA A 15 23.62 -26.79 46.96
CA ALA A 15 25.03 -26.97 46.66
C ALA A 15 25.40 -26.21 45.37
N ALA A 16 26.55 -25.53 45.38
CA ALA A 16 27.09 -24.78 44.25
C ALA A 16 27.24 -25.67 43.01
N GLY A 17 26.39 -25.45 42.00
CA GLY A 17 26.50 -26.06 40.69
C GLY A 17 26.45 -24.96 39.64
N ALA A 18 27.58 -24.70 38.98
CA ALA A 18 27.66 -23.81 37.84
C ALA A 18 26.74 -24.32 36.72
N GLN A 19 25.55 -23.74 36.59
CA GLN A 19 24.67 -23.99 35.46
C GLN A 19 25.13 -23.07 34.32
N THR A 20 25.99 -23.59 33.46
CA THR A 20 26.21 -23.06 32.12
C THR A 20 24.88 -23.13 31.37
N LEU A 21 24.16 -22.01 31.34
CA LEU A 21 23.05 -21.78 30.42
C LEU A 21 23.65 -21.82 29.00
N LEU A 22 23.53 -22.97 28.35
CA LEU A 22 23.72 -23.11 26.91
C LEU A 22 22.64 -22.25 26.24
N GLY A 23 22.99 -21.00 25.91
CA GLY A 23 22.18 -20.15 25.08
C GLY A 23 22.00 -20.83 23.72
N SER A 24 20.76 -21.21 23.42
CA SER A 24 20.38 -21.60 22.06
C SER A 24 20.36 -20.32 21.23
N ASP A 25 21.47 -20.05 20.55
CA ASP A 25 21.59 -18.98 19.57
C ASP A 25 20.65 -19.33 18.40
N SER A 26 19.44 -18.79 18.47
CA SER A 26 18.46 -18.90 17.39
C SER A 26 18.95 -17.99 16.28
N ALA A 27 19.79 -18.54 15.40
CA ALA A 27 20.26 -17.85 14.20
C ALA A 27 19.04 -17.36 13.41
N GLN A 28 18.76 -16.06 13.51
CA GLN A 28 17.73 -15.40 12.72
C GLN A 28 18.23 -15.38 11.28
N ILE A 29 17.73 -16.30 10.46
CA ILE A 29 17.91 -16.27 9.02
C ILE A 29 17.10 -15.07 8.52
N ALA A 30 17.78 -13.93 8.35
CA ALA A 30 17.19 -12.77 7.68
C ALA A 30 16.91 -13.18 6.24
N ALA A 31 15.63 -13.33 5.91
CA ALA A 31 15.21 -13.58 4.54
C ALA A 31 15.62 -12.39 3.66
N PRO A 32 16.00 -12.63 2.39
CA PRO A 32 16.35 -11.54 1.49
C PRO A 32 15.16 -10.60 1.32
N SER A 33 15.36 -9.33 1.68
CA SER A 33 14.38 -8.25 1.54
C SER A 33 14.70 -7.42 0.31
N PHE A 34 13.75 -7.29 -0.61
CA PHE A 34 13.88 -6.51 -1.84
C PHE A 34 13.08 -5.19 -1.78
N ASP A 35 13.59 -4.13 -2.38
CA ASP A 35 12.81 -2.90 -2.60
C ASP A 35 12.11 -2.95 -3.96
N LEU A 36 10.78 -2.78 -3.96
CA LEU A 36 9.95 -2.76 -5.16
C LEU A 36 9.26 -1.41 -5.29
N SER A 37 9.71 -0.60 -6.24
CA SER A 37 9.04 0.67 -6.57
C SER A 37 8.07 0.49 -7.73
N LEU A 38 6.83 0.93 -7.53
CA LEU A 38 5.73 0.87 -8.50
C LEU A 38 5.04 2.24 -8.58
N ASP A 39 4.49 2.60 -9.72
CA ASP A 39 3.59 3.75 -9.82
C ASP A 39 2.12 3.32 -9.62
N ALA A 40 1.24 4.25 -9.24
CA ALA A 40 -0.17 3.95 -9.03
C ALA A 40 -0.85 3.51 -10.35
N ASN A 41 -1.62 2.41 -10.27
CA ASN A 41 -2.18 1.64 -11.39
C ASN A 41 -1.14 0.91 -12.26
N GLU A 42 0.13 0.83 -11.85
CA GLU A 42 1.13 -0.04 -12.48
C GLU A 42 1.01 -1.47 -11.92
N THR A 43 1.18 -2.46 -12.79
CA THR A 43 1.31 -3.87 -12.40
C THR A 43 2.68 -4.39 -12.79
N ARG A 44 3.36 -5.05 -11.85
CA ARG A 44 4.62 -5.75 -12.12
C ARG A 44 4.55 -7.23 -11.84
N VAL A 45 5.25 -7.96 -12.69
CA VAL A 45 5.40 -9.41 -12.60
C VAL A 45 6.68 -9.71 -11.84
N ILE A 46 6.56 -10.47 -10.75
CA ILE A 46 7.69 -10.95 -9.96
C ILE A 46 7.81 -12.46 -10.17
N ARG A 47 9.02 -12.89 -10.53
CA ARG A 47 9.40 -14.29 -10.67
C ARG A 47 10.21 -14.70 -9.45
N LEU A 48 9.75 -15.74 -8.77
CA LEU A 48 10.34 -16.24 -7.53
C LEU A 48 11.33 -17.37 -7.86
N ALA A 49 12.35 -17.50 -7.02
CA ALA A 49 13.36 -18.55 -7.14
C ALA A 49 12.84 -19.94 -6.71
N ALA A 50 11.78 -19.99 -5.91
CA ALA A 50 11.20 -21.22 -5.38
C ALA A 50 9.66 -21.13 -5.33
N PRO A 51 8.95 -22.28 -5.32
CA PRO A 51 7.50 -22.31 -5.25
C PRO A 51 6.97 -21.82 -3.90
N ILE A 52 5.85 -21.10 -3.95
CA ILE A 52 5.13 -20.57 -2.78
C ILE A 52 3.75 -21.22 -2.65
N ASP A 53 3.25 -21.25 -1.41
CA ASP A 53 1.91 -21.72 -1.06
C ASP A 53 1.07 -20.62 -0.39
N GLY A 54 1.72 -19.57 0.15
CA GLY A 54 1.05 -18.44 0.77
C GLY A 54 1.64 -17.10 0.33
N VAL A 55 0.79 -16.08 0.25
CA VAL A 55 1.22 -14.70 0.06
C VAL A 55 0.45 -13.80 1.02
N ALA A 56 1.15 -12.86 1.63
CA ALA A 56 0.59 -11.88 2.54
C ALA A 56 1.04 -10.47 2.14
N ILE A 57 0.11 -9.52 2.23
CA ILE A 57 0.39 -8.10 2.03
C ILE A 57 0.00 -7.34 3.29
N GLY A 58 0.87 -6.44 3.73
CA GLY A 58 0.65 -5.67 4.96
C GLY A 58 -0.60 -4.78 4.86
N ASN A 59 -0.74 -4.04 3.75
CA ASN A 59 -1.89 -3.18 3.50
C ASN A 59 -2.47 -3.34 2.08
N PRO A 60 -3.65 -3.98 1.91
CA PRO A 60 -4.30 -4.20 0.61
C PRO A 60 -4.86 -2.91 -0.04
N ASP A 61 -4.90 -1.81 0.71
CA ASP A 61 -5.30 -0.50 0.20
C ASP A 61 -4.20 0.17 -0.64
N VAL A 62 -2.93 -0.11 -0.32
CA VAL A 62 -1.76 0.47 -0.98
C VAL A 62 -1.43 -0.31 -2.24
N ALA A 63 -1.36 -1.64 -2.14
CA ALA A 63 -1.11 -2.52 -3.26
C ALA A 63 -1.87 -3.84 -3.07
N VAL A 64 -2.14 -4.53 -4.18
CA VAL A 64 -2.74 -5.87 -4.18
C VAL A 64 -1.81 -6.84 -4.88
N VAL A 65 -1.76 -8.07 -4.39
CA VAL A 65 -0.97 -9.15 -4.97
C VAL A 65 -1.88 -10.28 -5.42
N THR A 66 -1.64 -10.79 -6.62
CA THR A 66 -2.35 -11.94 -7.19
C THR A 66 -1.33 -12.99 -7.61
N ALA A 67 -1.48 -14.21 -7.11
CA ALA A 67 -0.66 -15.33 -7.53
C ALA A 67 -1.19 -15.88 -8.85
N HIS A 68 -0.39 -15.83 -9.92
CA HIS A 68 -0.75 -16.46 -11.19
C HIS A 68 -0.40 -17.95 -11.18
N ASN A 69 0.73 -18.29 -10.57
CA ASN A 69 1.14 -19.66 -10.31
C ASN A 69 2.06 -19.69 -9.07
N ARG A 70 2.61 -20.86 -8.71
CA ARG A 70 3.47 -21.01 -7.52
C ARG A 70 4.82 -20.26 -7.61
N THR A 71 5.22 -19.73 -8.75
CA THR A 71 6.52 -19.05 -8.94
C THR A 71 6.39 -17.65 -9.54
N THR A 72 5.17 -17.19 -9.81
CA THR A 72 4.88 -15.92 -10.47
C THR A 72 3.79 -15.18 -9.72
N LEU A 73 4.15 -14.00 -9.23
CA LEU A 73 3.24 -13.06 -8.58
C LEU A 73 3.03 -11.83 -9.45
N LEU A 74 1.81 -11.31 -9.46
CA LEU A 74 1.47 -10.02 -10.03
C LEU A 74 1.19 -9.07 -8.88
N VAL A 75 1.94 -7.98 -8.81
CA VAL A 75 1.79 -6.93 -7.79
C VAL A 75 1.30 -5.68 -8.48
N THR A 76 0.16 -5.15 -8.02
CA THR A 76 -0.46 -3.95 -8.59
C THR A 76 -0.51 -2.85 -7.53
N GLY A 77 0.07 -1.70 -7.84
CA GLY A 77 -0.03 -0.51 -7.00
C GLY A 77 -1.41 0.15 -7.15
N LYS A 78 -2.11 0.39 -6.03
CA LYS A 78 -3.43 1.04 -6.03
C LYS A 78 -3.35 2.50 -5.59
N ARG A 79 -2.71 2.74 -4.45
CA ARG A 79 -2.63 4.06 -3.81
C ARG A 79 -1.21 4.34 -3.39
N GLN A 80 -0.81 5.61 -3.45
CA GLN A 80 0.48 6.04 -2.94
C GLN A 80 0.67 5.61 -1.48
N GLY A 81 1.83 5.03 -1.18
CA GLY A 81 2.16 4.56 0.16
C GLY A 81 3.27 3.50 0.13
N THR A 82 3.62 3.01 1.30
CA THR A 82 4.60 1.93 1.47
C THR A 82 3.95 0.78 2.21
N THR A 83 4.09 -0.44 1.71
CA THR A 83 3.59 -1.67 2.34
C THR A 83 4.64 -2.77 2.23
N ASN A 84 4.50 -3.84 3.02
CA ASN A 84 5.33 -5.02 2.91
C ASN A 84 4.59 -6.14 2.16
N LEU A 85 5.33 -6.95 1.40
CA LEU A 85 4.86 -8.16 0.73
C LEU A 85 5.72 -9.33 1.19
N VAL A 86 5.08 -10.42 1.60
CA VAL A 86 5.76 -11.65 2.04
C VAL A 86 5.16 -12.84 1.33
N ALA A 87 6.01 -13.68 0.75
CA ALA A 87 5.63 -14.95 0.15
C ALA A 87 6.25 -16.12 0.92
N LEU A 88 5.44 -17.12 1.22
CA LEU A 88 5.75 -18.24 2.10
C LEU A 88 5.68 -19.56 1.33
N SER A 89 6.58 -20.48 1.66
CA SER A 89 6.53 -21.87 1.21
C SER A 89 5.55 -22.69 2.06
N SER A 90 5.19 -23.90 1.62
CA SER A 90 4.43 -24.90 2.39
C SER A 90 4.98 -25.17 3.80
N THR A 91 6.29 -24.99 4.02
CA THR A 91 6.93 -25.17 5.33
C THR A 91 6.79 -23.95 6.25
N GLY A 92 6.17 -22.86 5.79
CA GLY A 92 6.09 -21.58 6.48
C GLY A 92 7.36 -20.73 6.39
N ALA A 93 8.38 -21.19 5.65
CA ALA A 93 9.59 -20.40 5.42
C ALA A 93 9.32 -19.23 4.45
N ILE A 94 9.93 -18.08 4.73
CA ILE A 94 9.86 -16.90 3.85
C ILE A 94 10.72 -17.16 2.61
N VAL A 95 10.06 -17.25 1.45
CA VAL A 95 10.71 -17.44 0.15
C VAL A 95 11.08 -16.10 -0.47
N TYR A 96 10.25 -15.09 -0.24
CA TYR A 96 10.43 -13.75 -0.78
C TYR A 96 9.82 -12.72 0.16
N SER A 97 10.56 -11.67 0.48
CA SER A 97 10.06 -10.51 1.22
C SER A 97 10.43 -9.25 0.45
N ALA A 98 9.50 -8.32 0.30
CA ALA A 98 9.78 -7.06 -0.37
C ALA A 98 9.00 -5.88 0.23
N GLN A 99 9.70 -4.76 0.35
CA GLN A 99 9.07 -3.48 0.66
C GLN A 99 8.54 -2.86 -0.64
N VAL A 100 7.23 -2.75 -0.74
CA VAL A 100 6.53 -2.21 -1.90
C VAL A 100 6.27 -0.73 -1.67
N GLN A 101 6.91 0.12 -2.46
CA GLN A 101 6.69 1.56 -2.44
C GLN A 101 5.93 1.99 -3.70
N VAL A 102 4.69 2.41 -3.49
CA VAL A 102 3.81 2.91 -4.54
C VAL A 102 3.91 4.42 -4.59
N ARG A 103 4.35 4.96 -5.73
CA ARG A 103 4.35 6.40 -6.02
C ARG A 103 3.01 6.80 -6.64
N GLY A 104 2.69 8.09 -6.57
CA GLY A 104 1.54 8.64 -7.28
C GLY A 104 1.64 8.40 -8.79
N GLN A 105 0.53 8.53 -9.52
CA GLN A 105 0.55 8.33 -10.97
C GLN A 105 1.61 9.23 -11.63
N ALA A 106 2.47 8.60 -12.45
CA ALA A 106 3.47 9.31 -13.22
C ALA A 106 2.76 10.32 -14.14
N GLY A 107 2.96 11.62 -13.90
CA GLY A 107 2.41 12.71 -14.71
C GLY A 107 1.46 13.69 -14.00
N THR A 108 1.00 13.40 -12.78
CA THR A 108 0.13 14.31 -12.01
C THR A 108 0.63 14.50 -10.59
N SER A 109 1.86 14.99 -10.42
CA SER A 109 2.30 15.47 -9.11
C SER A 109 1.64 16.81 -8.86
N ARG A 110 0.56 16.79 -8.08
CA ARG A 110 -0.13 17.98 -7.61
C ARG A 110 0.61 18.55 -6.40
N VAL A 111 1.10 19.77 -6.51
CA VAL A 111 1.80 20.46 -5.43
C VAL A 111 0.99 21.70 -5.06
N ASP A 112 0.45 21.72 -3.85
CA ASP A 112 -0.22 22.90 -3.31
C ASP A 112 0.85 23.86 -2.76
N LEU A 113 1.01 25.02 -3.41
CA LEU A 113 1.90 26.08 -2.95
C LEU A 113 1.06 27.16 -2.28
N TYR A 114 1.31 27.41 -1.00
CA TYR A 114 0.66 28.49 -0.26
C TYR A 114 1.47 29.78 -0.44
N ARG A 115 0.91 30.77 -1.16
CA ARG A 115 1.47 32.13 -1.23
C ARG A 115 0.58 33.05 -0.39
N GLY A 116 0.84 33.12 0.91
CA GLY A 116 0.01 33.88 1.86
C GLY A 116 -1.31 33.18 2.16
N VAL A 117 -2.45 33.84 1.93
CA VAL A 117 -3.82 33.31 2.16
C VAL A 117 -4.41 32.58 0.94
N GLU A 118 -3.68 32.53 -0.16
CA GLU A 118 -4.14 31.95 -1.42
C GLU A 118 -3.44 30.60 -1.68
N ARG A 119 -4.24 29.54 -1.80
CA ARG A 119 -3.76 28.16 -1.90
C ARG A 119 -3.48 27.81 -3.36
N VAL A 120 -2.41 28.16 -4.06
CA VAL A 120 -2.32 27.83 -5.52
C VAL A 120 -2.15 26.31 -5.76
N GLU A 121 -2.97 25.74 -6.64
CA GLU A 121 -2.89 24.33 -7.06
C GLU A 121 -2.03 24.24 -8.33
N ASN A 122 -0.96 23.44 -8.30
CA ASN A 122 -0.05 23.28 -9.43
C ASN A 122 0.05 21.81 -9.85
N VAL A 123 0.17 21.56 -11.15
CA VAL A 123 0.46 20.23 -11.70
C VAL A 123 1.85 20.28 -12.35
N CYS A 124 2.72 19.35 -11.97
CA CYS A 124 4.09 19.29 -12.44
C CYS A 124 4.37 18.02 -13.24
N ALA A 125 4.78 18.18 -14.50
CA ALA A 125 5.48 17.19 -15.34
C ALA A 125 6.00 17.81 -16.65
N PRO A 126 7.28 17.66 -17.05
CA PRO A 126 8.55 18.00 -16.37
C PRO A 126 8.76 19.51 -16.11
N LYS A 127 7.78 20.36 -16.43
CA LYS A 127 7.68 21.76 -15.99
C LYS A 127 6.39 21.91 -15.19
N CYS A 128 6.39 22.77 -14.17
CA CYS A 128 5.19 23.06 -13.40
C CYS A 128 4.37 24.11 -14.12
N VAL A 129 3.08 23.86 -14.24
CA VAL A 129 2.11 24.80 -14.81
C VAL A 129 1.06 25.09 -13.74
N GLU A 130 0.73 26.36 -13.58
CA GLU A 130 -0.35 26.78 -12.67
C GLU A 130 -1.67 26.30 -13.25
N THR A 131 -2.45 25.57 -12.45
CA THR A 131 -3.83 25.22 -12.84
C THR A 131 -4.72 26.40 -12.44
N PRO A 132 -5.34 27.12 -13.40
CA PRO A 132 -6.30 28.16 -13.06
C PRO A 132 -7.43 27.50 -12.29
N ARG A 133 -7.68 27.96 -11.07
CA ARG A 133 -8.92 27.60 -10.41
C ARG A 133 -10.05 28.15 -11.26
N GLN A 134 -10.87 27.26 -11.81
CA GLN A 134 -12.21 27.61 -12.21
C GLN A 134 -12.97 27.90 -10.91
N GLN A 135 -12.76 29.10 -10.37
CA GLN A 135 -13.56 29.66 -9.30
C GLN A 135 -14.97 29.68 -9.86
N GLY A 136 -15.80 28.76 -9.35
CA GLY A 136 -17.20 28.65 -9.71
C GLY A 136 -17.92 29.92 -9.28
N ASN A 137 -17.82 30.97 -10.10
CA ASN A 137 -18.84 31.98 -10.16
C ASN A 137 -19.98 31.37 -10.98
N GLY A 138 -21.12 31.18 -10.33
CA GLY A 138 -22.41 30.95 -10.98
C GLY A 138 -22.89 32.14 -11.83
N ASP A 139 -21.96 32.90 -12.44
CA ASP A 139 -22.22 34.13 -13.19
C ASP A 139 -21.67 34.08 -14.62
N ALA A 140 -21.08 32.96 -15.04
CA ALA A 140 -20.54 32.78 -16.40
C ALA A 140 -21.59 32.34 -17.45
N VAL A 141 -22.89 32.38 -17.12
CA VAL A 141 -23.97 32.20 -18.12
C VAL A 141 -24.65 33.52 -18.53
N SER A 142 -24.34 34.65 -17.90
CA SER A 142 -24.94 35.94 -18.28
C SER A 142 -24.20 36.64 -19.42
N ALA A 143 -22.94 36.27 -19.69
CA ALA A 143 -22.18 36.82 -20.82
C ALA A 143 -22.36 36.02 -22.13
N LEU A 144 -22.79 34.75 -22.05
CA LEU A 144 -23.10 33.94 -23.24
C LEU A 144 -24.52 34.20 -23.77
N ALA A 145 -25.41 34.82 -22.98
CA ALA A 145 -26.74 35.20 -23.44
C ALA A 145 -26.74 36.41 -24.41
N ALA A 146 -25.67 37.19 -24.48
CA ALA A 146 -25.56 38.34 -25.40
C ALA A 146 -24.86 38.00 -26.73
N THR A 147 -24.16 36.86 -26.82
CA THR A 147 -23.49 36.45 -28.06
C THR A 147 -24.00 35.07 -28.43
N GLY A 148 -24.98 35.03 -29.33
CA GLY A 148 -25.60 33.81 -29.85
C GLY A 148 -24.64 32.91 -30.62
N ALA A 149 -23.67 32.31 -29.92
CA ALA A 149 -22.77 31.32 -30.46
C ALA A 149 -23.28 29.92 -30.08
N ILE A 150 -24.08 29.36 -30.98
CA ILE A 150 -24.51 27.97 -30.95
C ILE A 150 -23.28 27.08 -31.19
N LEU A 151 -22.80 26.39 -30.15
CA LEU A 151 -22.02 25.16 -30.29
C LEU A 151 -22.52 24.15 -29.24
N GLY A 152 -23.18 23.11 -29.75
CA GLY A 152 -23.88 22.10 -28.95
C GLY A 152 -23.00 20.98 -28.40
N GLY A 153 -23.67 20.13 -27.61
CA GLY A 153 -23.19 18.87 -27.06
C GLY A 153 -22.86 19.01 -25.56
N GLY A 154 -23.65 18.54 -24.60
CA GLY A 154 -24.52 17.38 -24.57
C GLY A 154 -24.05 16.49 -23.40
N GLY A 155 -24.67 16.66 -22.23
CA GLY A 155 -24.30 15.89 -21.04
C GLY A 155 -25.16 16.24 -19.83
N THR A 156 -26.34 15.62 -19.74
CA THR A 156 -27.22 15.66 -18.57
C THR A 156 -26.69 14.78 -17.43
N PRO A 157 -26.58 15.28 -16.18
CA PRO A 157 -26.72 14.41 -15.02
C PRO A 157 -28.16 14.49 -14.49
N ALA A 158 -28.78 13.31 -14.42
CA ALA A 158 -30.07 13.05 -13.83
C ALA A 158 -29.98 12.87 -12.30
N GLN A 159 -31.00 13.32 -11.56
CA GLN A 159 -31.58 12.82 -10.29
C GLN A 159 -32.24 14.03 -9.59
N GLY A 160 -33.57 14.14 -9.43
CA GLY A 160 -34.50 13.23 -8.74
C GLY A 160 -34.40 13.52 -7.24
N GLY A 161 -35.36 14.03 -6.48
CA GLY A 161 -36.81 14.22 -6.65
C GLY A 161 -37.50 13.69 -5.38
N GLY A 162 -38.11 14.60 -4.58
CA GLY A 162 -39.04 14.30 -3.47
C GLY A 162 -38.38 14.01 -2.11
N SER A 163 -38.86 14.50 -0.97
CA SER A 163 -40.05 15.29 -0.62
C SER A 163 -39.76 16.11 0.63
#